data_AF-A0A9Q9X4T3-F1
#
_entry.id   AF-A0A9Q9X4T3-F1
#
_cell.length_a   1.000
_cell.length_b   1.000
_cell.length_c   1.000
_cell.angle_alpha   90.00
_cell.angle_beta   90.00
_cell.angle_gamma   90.00
#
_symmetry.space_group_name_H-M   'P 1'
#
loop_
_entity.id
_entity.type
_entity.pdbx_description
1 polymer ?
#
loop_
_entity_poly.entity_id
_entity_poly.type
_entity_poly.pdbx_seq_one_letter_code
_entity_poly.pdbx_strand_id
1 'polypeptide(L)'
;MTALQRSEARQREGRAGRTSAGKCFRIYSKDFWDTCLPEYTIPEIQRTSLTSVTLTLKCLGIPDVIRVPYLDCPKERFILTALKQLHQYDAIDSSLVKNCIWIGSSSMTCWSPHGCT
;
A
#
# COMPACT_ATOMS: atom_id res chain seq x y z
N MET A 1 -17.10 2.75 -11.21
CA MET A 1 -16.58 3.82 -12.10
C MET A 1 -16.26 5.04 -11.24
N THR A 2 -14.99 5.27 -10.92
CA THR A 2 -14.55 6.43 -10.12
C THR A 2 -14.09 7.57 -11.02
N ALA A 3 -14.48 8.80 -10.70
CA ALA A 3 -14.02 10.00 -11.40
C ALA A 3 -12.49 10.16 -11.27
N LEU A 4 -11.85 10.60 -12.35
CA LEU A 4 -10.42 10.90 -12.41
C LEU A 4 -10.12 12.22 -11.67
N GLN A 5 -9.00 12.34 -10.97
CA GLN A 5 -8.58 13.59 -10.33
C GLN A 5 -7.93 14.57 -11.31
N ARG A 6 -7.89 15.85 -10.95
CA ARG A 6 -7.29 16.89 -11.81
C ARG A 6 -5.79 16.67 -12.03
N SER A 7 -5.07 16.26 -10.98
CA SER A 7 -3.63 15.95 -11.07
C SER A 7 -3.34 14.90 -12.14
N GLU A 8 -4.13 13.83 -12.18
CA GLU A 8 -3.99 12.73 -13.14
C GLU A 8 -4.29 13.18 -14.57
N ALA A 9 -5.34 13.98 -14.75
CA ALA A 9 -5.68 14.53 -16.05
C ALA A 9 -4.59 15.48 -16.58
N ARG A 10 -4.02 16.34 -15.73
CA ARG A 10 -2.85 17.17 -16.07
C ARG A 10 -1.63 16.31 -16.42
N GLN A 11 -1.41 15.21 -15.71
CA GLN A 11 -0.32 14.28 -16.04
C GLN A 11 -0.49 13.67 -17.44
N ARG A 12 -1.72 13.30 -17.82
CA ARG A 12 -2.03 12.79 -19.17
C ARG A 12 -1.85 13.85 -20.26
N GLU A 13 -2.24 15.09 -19.98
CA GLU A 13 -1.99 16.23 -20.87
C GLU A 13 -0.49 16.46 -21.08
N GLY A 14 0.31 16.41 -20.00
CA GLY A 14 1.76 16.56 -20.07
C GLY A 14 2.46 15.48 -20.91
N ARG A 15 1.87 14.28 -21.05
CA ARG A 15 2.42 13.23 -21.92
C ARG A 15 2.32 13.57 -23.41
N ALA A 16 1.37 14.40 -23.82
CA ALA A 16 1.19 14.77 -25.23
C ALA A 16 2.22 15.81 -25.71
N GLY A 17 2.82 16.59 -24.80
CA GLY A 17 3.70 17.71 -25.12
C GLY A 17 5.20 17.47 -24.93
N ARG A 18 5.69 16.21 -24.98
CA ARG A 18 7.08 15.90 -24.62
C ARG A 18 8.14 16.43 -25.59
N THR A 19 7.82 16.45 -26.88
CA THR A 19 8.81 16.77 -27.94
C THR A 19 8.39 17.98 -28.78
N SER A 20 7.10 18.24 -28.89
CA SER A 20 6.52 19.37 -29.63
C SER A 20 5.17 19.75 -29.01
N ALA A 21 4.57 20.85 -29.46
CA ALA A 21 3.29 21.32 -28.95
C ALA A 21 2.18 20.26 -29.18
N GLY A 22 1.77 19.60 -28.11
CA GLY A 22 0.67 18.63 -28.11
C GLY A 22 -0.68 19.30 -27.76
N LYS A 23 -1.78 18.71 -28.24
CA LYS A 23 -3.14 19.09 -27.86
C LYS A 23 -3.81 17.93 -27.13
N CYS A 24 -4.47 18.19 -26.00
CA CYS A 24 -5.23 17.20 -25.24
C CYS A 24 -6.71 17.59 -25.24
N PHE A 25 -7.58 16.69 -25.69
CA PHE A 25 -9.03 16.89 -25.68
C PHE A 25 -9.64 16.19 -24.47
N ARG A 26 -10.49 16.91 -23.74
CA ARG A 26 -11.19 16.43 -22.55
C ARG A 26 -12.67 16.24 -22.90
N ILE A 27 -13.25 15.08 -22.57
CA ILE A 27 -14.62 14.69 -22.97
C ILE A 27 -15.67 15.19 -21.95
N TYR A 28 -15.29 16.02 -20.99
CA TYR A 28 -16.18 16.55 -19.94
C TYR A 28 -16.19 18.08 -19.95
N SER A 29 -17.30 18.66 -19.48
CA SER A 29 -17.50 20.11 -19.40
C SER A 29 -16.52 20.79 -18.44
N LYS A 30 -16.25 22.07 -18.67
CA LYS A 30 -15.40 22.89 -17.78
C LYS A 30 -16.00 23.00 -16.37
N ASP A 31 -17.32 23.18 -16.27
CA ASP A 31 -18.00 23.28 -14.97
C ASP A 31 -17.83 22.00 -14.12
N PHE A 32 -17.84 20.84 -14.78
CA PHE A 32 -17.59 19.56 -14.13
C PHE A 32 -16.13 19.44 -13.66
N TRP A 33 -15.19 19.94 -14.45
CA TRP A 33 -13.77 20.02 -14.06
C TRP A 33 -13.59 20.88 -12.81
N ASP A 34 -14.22 22.05 -12.74
CA ASP A 34 -14.04 23.02 -11.64
C ASP A 34 -14.84 22.69 -10.38
N THR A 35 -15.98 21.99 -10.50
CA THR A 35 -16.87 21.73 -9.35
C THR A 35 -16.79 20.30 -8.84
N CYS A 36 -16.67 19.32 -9.74
CA CYS A 36 -16.87 17.91 -9.39
C CYS A 36 -15.56 17.11 -9.22
N LEU A 37 -14.46 17.54 -9.85
CA LEU A 37 -13.18 16.84 -9.75
C LEU A 37 -12.34 17.36 -8.59
N PRO A 38 -11.88 16.49 -7.67
CA PRO A 38 -10.90 16.89 -6.66
C PRO A 38 -9.54 17.15 -7.31
N GLU A 39 -8.79 18.10 -6.73
CA GLU A 39 -7.44 18.47 -7.20
C GLU A 39 -6.46 17.29 -7.07
N TYR A 40 -6.49 16.60 -5.92
CA TYR A 40 -5.61 15.49 -5.58
C TYR A 40 -6.39 14.26 -5.09
N THR A 41 -5.77 13.10 -5.25
CA THR A 41 -6.26 11.81 -4.74
C THR A 41 -5.94 11.68 -3.25
N ILE A 42 -6.90 11.22 -2.46
CA ILE A 42 -6.62 10.72 -1.10
C ILE A 42 -5.60 9.58 -1.20
N PRO A 43 -4.53 9.58 -0.38
CA PRO A 43 -3.46 8.60 -0.48
C PRO A 43 -3.97 7.17 -0.27
N GLU A 44 -3.32 6.21 -0.93
CA GLU A 44 -3.75 4.81 -0.95
C GLU A 44 -3.80 4.18 0.45
N ILE A 45 -2.85 4.56 1.32
CA ILE A 45 -2.78 4.10 2.72
C ILE A 45 -4.06 4.38 3.53
N GLN A 46 -4.85 5.37 3.13
CA GLN A 46 -6.11 5.73 3.78
C GLN A 46 -7.34 5.08 3.12
N ARG A 47 -7.17 4.42 1.96
CA ARG A 47 -8.27 3.90 1.13
C ARG A 47 -8.35 2.38 1.11
N THR A 48 -7.23 1.68 1.29
CA THR A 48 -7.14 0.22 1.16
C THR A 48 -6.97 -0.47 2.50
N SER A 49 -7.18 -1.79 2.54
CA SER A 49 -6.92 -2.59 3.74
C SER A 49 -5.41 -2.69 4.01
N LEU A 50 -5.03 -2.43 5.26
CA LEU A 50 -3.63 -2.42 5.68
C LEU A 50 -3.07 -3.81 6.01
N THR A 51 -3.81 -4.88 5.72
CA THR A 51 -3.49 -6.26 6.11
C THR A 51 -2.13 -6.70 5.59
N SER A 52 -1.88 -6.51 4.29
CA SER A 52 -0.61 -6.85 3.64
C SER A 52 0.56 -6.02 4.19
N VAL A 53 0.37 -4.70 4.29
CA VAL A 53 1.41 -3.78 4.80
C VAL A 53 1.75 -4.08 6.26
N THR A 54 0.75 -4.35 7.10
CA THR A 54 0.93 -4.69 8.51
C THR A 54 1.72 -5.98 8.68
N LEU A 55 1.44 -6.99 7.84
CA LEU A 55 2.22 -8.23 7.83
C LEU A 55 3.68 -7.98 7.41
N THR A 56 3.91 -7.19 6.36
CA THR A 56 5.26 -6.83 5.93
C THR A 56 6.03 -6.09 7.03
N LEU A 57 5.40 -5.12 7.71
CA LEU A 57 6.00 -4.39 8.83
C LEU A 57 6.36 -5.31 10.00
N LYS A 58 5.52 -6.31 10.30
CA LYS A 58 5.80 -7.34 11.31
C LYS A 58 6.95 -8.25 10.90
N CYS A 59 7.01 -8.64 9.63
CA CYS A 59 8.12 -9.43 9.08
C CYS A 59 9.46 -8.67 9.08
N LEU A 60 9.42 -7.34 8.99
CA LEU A 60 10.59 -6.47 9.17
C LEU A 60 11.04 -6.33 10.63
N GLY A 61 10.33 -6.94 11.58
CA GLY A 61 10.69 -6.91 13.00
C GLY A 61 10.23 -5.64 13.73
N ILE A 62 9.30 -4.86 13.17
CA ILE A 62 8.73 -3.69 13.85
C ILE A 62 7.57 -4.17 14.75
N PRO A 63 7.73 -4.14 16.09
CA PRO A 63 6.70 -4.64 16.99
C PRO A 63 5.48 -3.71 17.04
N ASP A 64 5.69 -2.40 16.99
CA ASP A 64 4.65 -1.39 17.18
C ASP A 64 4.28 -0.71 15.85
N VAL A 65 3.29 -1.27 15.17
CA VAL A 65 2.76 -0.74 13.90
C VAL A 65 2.09 0.63 14.11
N ILE A 66 1.55 0.91 15.31
CA ILE A 66 0.84 2.16 15.62
C ILE A 66 1.81 3.35 15.75
N ARG A 67 3.04 3.13 16.25
CA ARG A 67 4.01 4.20 16.53
C ARG A 67 5.00 4.45 15.38
N VAL A 68 4.78 3.82 14.23
CA VAL A 68 5.60 4.04 13.04
C VAL A 68 5.38 5.48 12.54
N PRO A 69 6.45 6.20 12.16
CA PRO A 69 6.31 7.53 11.55
C PRO A 69 5.76 7.40 10.12
N TYR A 70 4.44 7.33 9.99
CA TYR A 70 3.77 7.37 8.69
C TYR A 70 3.87 8.76 8.06
N LEU A 71 4.07 8.83 6.75
CA LEU A 71 3.98 10.09 5.99
C LEU A 71 2.56 10.67 6.08
N ASP A 72 1.56 9.81 5.87
CA ASP A 72 0.15 10.09 6.09
C ASP A 72 -0.41 9.02 7.02
N CYS A 73 -0.74 9.40 8.26
CA CYS A 73 -1.19 8.44 9.26
C CYS A 73 -2.55 7.84 8.88
N PRO A 74 -2.68 6.51 8.77
CA PRO A 74 -3.99 5.89 8.60
C PRO A 74 -4.82 5.97 9.89
N LYS A 75 -6.14 5.88 9.78
CA LYS A 75 -7.01 5.82 10.97
C LYS A 75 -6.71 4.55 11.76
N GLU A 76 -6.59 4.66 13.08
CA GLU A 76 -6.31 3.54 13.99
C GLU A 76 -7.25 2.34 13.79
N ARG A 77 -8.53 2.61 13.48
CA ARG A 77 -9.54 1.58 13.18
C ARG A 77 -9.13 0.64 12.04
N PHE A 78 -8.42 1.14 11.03
CA PHE A 78 -7.94 0.33 9.92
C PHE A 78 -6.77 -0.57 10.34
N ILE A 79 -5.87 -0.07 11.18
CA ILE A 79 -4.75 -0.86 11.73
C ILE A 79 -5.31 -1.99 12.60
N LEU A 80 -6.26 -1.69 13.49
CA LEU A 80 -6.90 -2.68 14.35
C LEU A 80 -7.65 -3.75 13.54
N THR A 81 -8.37 -3.33 12.50
CA THR A 81 -9.06 -4.28 11.60
C THR A 81 -8.06 -5.18 10.87
N ALA A 82 -6.95 -4.62 10.39
CA ALA A 82 -5.89 -5.39 9.73
C ALA A 82 -5.25 -6.42 10.68
N LEU A 83 -4.96 -6.03 11.92
CA LEU A 83 -4.44 -6.96 12.94
C LEU A 83 -5.43 -8.08 13.25
N LYS A 84 -6.73 -7.76 13.39
CA LYS A 84 -7.79 -8.77 13.59
C LYS A 84 -7.87 -9.75 12.42
N GLN A 85 -7.77 -9.25 11.19
CA GLN A 85 -7.78 -10.10 9.99
C GLN A 85 -6.56 -11.02 9.92
N LEU A 86 -5.37 -10.50 10.21
CA LEU A 86 -4.16 -11.32 10.26
C LEU A 86 -4.23 -12.41 11.32
N HIS A 87 -4.88 -12.13 12.45
CA HIS A 87 -5.13 -13.12 13.49
C HIS A 87 -6.12 -14.21 13.02
N GLN A 88 -7.18 -13.83 12.27
CA GLN A 88 -8.11 -14.79 11.67
C GLN A 88 -7.46 -15.69 10.61
N TYR A 89 -6.39 -15.23 9.97
CA TYR A 89 -5.63 -15.99 8.98
C TYR A 89 -4.51 -16.83 9.60
N ASP A 90 -4.40 -16.87 10.93
CA ASP A 90 -3.29 -17.49 11.67
C ASP A 90 -1.89 -17.03 11.19
N ALA A 91 -1.82 -15.84 10.56
CA ALA A 91 -0.58 -15.26 10.06
C ALA A 91 0.22 -14.60 11.19
N ILE A 92 -0.44 -14.27 12.30
CA ILE A 92 0.17 -13.74 13.53
C ILE A 92 -0.41 -14.46 14.75
N ASP A 93 0.46 -15.02 15.59
CA ASP A 93 0.06 -15.61 16.87
C ASP A 93 -0.07 -14.50 17.94
N SER A 94 -0.92 -14.74 18.94
CA SER A 94 -1.05 -13.90 20.14
C SER A 94 0.28 -13.74 20.91
N SER A 95 1.19 -14.72 20.74
CA SER A 95 2.57 -14.68 21.19
C SER A 95 3.44 -13.95 20.16
N LEU A 96 3.66 -12.66 20.41
CA LEU A 96 4.69 -11.89 19.72
C LEU A 96 6.04 -12.65 19.75
N VAL A 97 6.77 -12.58 18.64
CA VAL A 97 8.18 -13.02 18.45
C VAL A 97 8.42 -14.49 18.05
N LYS A 98 7.62 -15.04 17.13
CA LYS A 98 8.21 -15.99 16.18
C LYS A 98 8.00 -15.47 14.77
N ASN A 99 9.16 -15.24 14.14
CA ASN A 99 9.39 -14.85 12.76
C ASN A 99 8.34 -15.41 11.82
N CYS A 100 8.08 -14.67 10.74
CA CYS A 100 7.30 -15.11 9.57
C CYS A 100 7.41 -16.63 9.47
N ILE A 101 6.29 -17.32 9.72
CA ILE A 101 6.24 -18.76 9.54
C ILE A 101 6.65 -18.95 8.08
N TRP A 102 7.86 -19.46 7.87
CA TRP A 102 8.31 -19.90 6.57
C TRP A 102 7.35 -21.02 6.19
N ILE A 103 6.27 -20.69 5.48
CA ILE A 103 5.47 -21.69 4.77
C ILE A 103 6.29 -22.08 3.54
N GLY A 104 7.41 -22.73 3.82
CA GLY A 104 8.25 -23.44 2.88
C GLY A 104 7.93 -24.92 3.00
N SER A 105 6.73 -25.32 2.59
CA SER A 105 6.49 -26.73 2.29
C SER A 105 7.03 -27.02 0.88
N SER A 106 8.32 -27.35 0.80
CA SER A 106 8.89 -28.45 0.00
C SER A 106 10.38 -28.23 -0.25
N SER A 107 11.17 -29.21 0.18
CA SER A 107 12.50 -29.58 -0.33
C SER A 107 13.41 -28.47 -0.87
N MET A 108 14.47 -28.13 -0.12
CA MET A 108 15.86 -28.38 -0.55
C MET A 108 16.85 -27.76 0.45
N THR A 109 17.71 -28.65 0.96
CA THR A 109 19.07 -28.42 1.46
C THR A 109 19.29 -27.42 2.60
N CYS A 110 19.32 -28.00 3.80
CA CYS A 110 20.34 -27.81 4.84
C CYS A 110 21.27 -26.59 4.67
N TRP A 111 21.08 -25.56 5.50
CA TRP A 111 22.16 -24.63 5.84
C TRP A 111 22.35 -24.66 7.35
N SER A 112 23.17 -25.61 7.80
CA SER A 112 23.59 -25.75 9.19
C SER A 112 24.78 -24.82 9.46
N PRO A 113 24.87 -24.13 10.62
CA PRO A 113 25.91 -23.13 10.90
C PRO A 113 27.21 -23.73 11.49
N HIS A 114 27.48 -25.01 11.33
CA HIS A 114 28.70 -25.64 11.88
C HIS A 114 29.46 -26.46 10.84
N GLY A 115 30.71 -26.02 10.57
CA GLY A 115 31.82 -26.90 10.19
C GLY A 115 32.08 -27.06 8.68
N CYS A 116 32.89 -26.16 8.12
CA CYS A 116 33.76 -26.50 7.00
C CYS A 116 34.92 -27.35 7.53
N THR A 117 34.95 -28.61 7.14
CA THR A 117 36.16 -29.42 6.88
C THR A 117 35.90 -30.24 5.65
#